data_AF-A0A2I1DCR3-F1
#
_entry.id   AF-A0A2I1DCR3-F1
#
_cell.length_a   1.000
_cell.length_b   1.000
_cell.length_c   1.000
_cell.angle_alpha   90.00
_cell.angle_beta   90.00
_cell.angle_gamma   90.00
#
_symmetry.space_group_name_H-M   'P 1'
#
loop_
_entity.id
_entity.type
_entity.pdbx_description
1 polymer ?
#
loop_
_entity_poly.entity_id
_entity_poly.type
_entity_poly.pdbx_seq_one_letter_code
_entity_poly.pdbx_strand_id
1 'polypeptide(L)'
;MPTTSAIPPLIAAALGTICISFGINAILRPEHALSFFEFDYPTIEAEQNLVDSLLTVYGIRDIFMGIAIYATAWCGSRRALGWIILAVGAVAVGDGVVCWRNGHGEWNHWGYAPLAGVVGALFIGMGG
;
A
#
# COMPACT_ATOMS: atom_id res chain seq x y z
N MET A 1 10.99 15.75 -30.99
CA MET A 1 10.42 14.66 -30.17
C MET A 1 10.10 15.26 -28.80
N PRO A 2 8.87 15.15 -28.27
CA PRO A 2 8.61 15.59 -26.91
C PRO A 2 9.43 14.71 -25.97
N THR A 3 10.19 15.31 -25.06
CA THR A 3 10.94 14.60 -24.03
C THR A 3 9.96 13.86 -23.13
N THR A 4 9.96 12.53 -23.18
CA THR A 4 9.17 11.71 -22.26
C THR A 4 9.79 11.84 -20.87
N SER A 5 9.10 12.52 -19.95
CA SER A 5 9.54 12.64 -18.55
C SER A 5 9.70 11.25 -17.93
N ALA A 6 10.84 11.00 -17.28
CA ALA A 6 11.12 9.75 -16.56
C ALA A 6 10.45 9.67 -15.18
N ILE A 7 9.86 10.78 -14.71
CA ILE A 7 9.31 10.91 -13.37
C ILE A 7 8.10 9.98 -13.14
N PRO A 8 7.10 9.88 -14.05
CA PRO A 8 5.95 9.04 -13.81
C PRO A 8 6.27 7.53 -13.68
N PRO A 9 7.13 6.94 -14.53
CA PRO A 9 7.60 5.56 -14.33
C PRO A 9 8.35 5.33 -13.02
N LEU A 10 9.18 6.29 -12.58
CA LEU A 10 9.92 6.17 -11.32
C LEU A 10 9.00 6.18 -10.11
N ILE A 11 7.98 7.04 -10.10
CA ILE A 11 6.99 7.09 -9.03
C ILE A 11 6.21 5.77 -8.97
N ALA A 12 5.75 5.27 -10.13
CA ALA A 12 5.03 4.00 -10.18
C ALA A 12 5.91 2.83 -9.71
N ALA A 13 7.18 2.80 -10.11
CA ALA A 13 8.12 1.78 -9.67
C ALA A 13 8.37 1.82 -8.16
N ALA A 14 8.54 3.02 -7.59
CA ALA A 14 8.72 3.18 -6.16
C ALA A 14 7.48 2.71 -5.37
N LEU A 15 6.30 3.23 -5.70
CA LEU A 15 5.06 2.88 -4.99
C LEU A 15 4.68 1.41 -5.17
N GLY A 16 4.81 0.88 -6.39
CA GLY A 16 4.52 -0.52 -6.66
C GLY A 16 5.46 -1.47 -5.91
N THR A 17 6.76 -1.15 -5.88
CA THR A 17 7.75 -1.92 -5.11
C THR A 17 7.44 -1.86 -3.62
N ILE A 18 7.13 -0.70 -3.06
CA ILE A 18 6.81 -0.55 -1.63
C ILE A 18 5.63 -1.45 -1.25
N CYS A 19 4.54 -1.45 -2.02
CA CYS A 19 3.38 -2.30 -1.74
C CYS A 19 3.75 -3.79 -1.79
N ILE A 20 4.48 -4.22 -2.82
CA ILE A 20 4.94 -5.62 -2.91
C ILE A 20 5.87 -5.98 -1.76
N SER A 21 6.77 -5.08 -1.35
CA SER A 21 7.68 -5.31 -0.23
C SER A 21 6.95 -5.45 1.10
N PHE A 22 5.93 -4.63 1.37
CA PHE A 22 5.08 -4.80 2.55
C PHE A 22 4.35 -6.14 2.52
N GLY A 23 3.81 -6.52 1.37
CA GLY A 23 3.10 -7.79 1.25
C GLY A 23 4.00 -9.02 1.41
N ILE A 24 5.20 -9.00 0.84
CA ILE A 24 6.22 -10.04 1.07
C ILE A 24 6.62 -10.08 2.56
N ASN A 25 6.81 -8.92 3.20
CA ASN A 25 7.13 -8.85 4.62
C ASN A 25 6.01 -9.44 5.48
N ALA A 26 4.73 -9.20 5.15
CA ALA A 26 3.61 -9.78 5.89
C ALA A 26 3.50 -11.29 5.78
N ILE A 27 3.90 -11.86 4.64
CA ILE A 27 3.90 -13.31 4.42
C ILE A 27 5.10 -13.98 5.10
N LEU A 28 6.29 -13.38 5.01
CA LEU A 28 7.53 -14.01 5.47
C LEU A 28 7.93 -13.64 6.90
N ARG A 29 7.45 -12.50 7.41
CA ARG A 29 7.80 -11.93 8.72
C ARG A 29 6.56 -11.28 9.36
N PRO A 30 5.51 -12.08 9.67
CA PRO A 30 4.21 -11.56 10.13
C PRO A 30 4.33 -10.71 11.39
N GLU A 31 5.09 -11.13 12.40
CA GLU A 31 5.36 -10.32 13.61
C GLU A 31 5.92 -8.93 13.27
N HIS A 32 6.87 -8.85 12.33
CA HIS A 32 7.44 -7.57 11.90
C HIS A 32 6.47 -6.74 11.05
N ALA A 33 5.58 -7.38 10.28
CA ALA A 33 4.54 -6.65 9.57
C ALA A 33 3.47 -6.11 10.52
N LEU A 34 3.13 -6.86 11.56
CA LEU A 34 2.16 -6.49 12.57
C LEU A 34 2.59 -5.22 13.34
N SER A 35 3.90 -5.05 13.56
CA SER A 35 4.42 -3.88 14.26
C SER A 35 4.19 -2.56 13.53
N PHE A 36 3.94 -2.57 12.20
CA PHE A 36 3.55 -1.35 11.48
C PHE A 36 2.16 -0.83 11.90
N PHE A 37 1.29 -1.74 12.34
CA PHE A 37 0.00 -1.42 12.95
C PHE A 37 0.13 -1.10 14.45
N GLU A 38 1.34 -1.22 15.00
CA GLU A 38 1.65 -1.17 16.43
C GLU A 38 0.92 -2.23 17.27
N PHE A 39 0.43 -3.31 16.66
CA PHE A 39 -0.22 -4.38 17.42
C PHE A 39 0.81 -5.36 17.99
N ASP A 40 0.53 -5.87 19.19
CA ASP A 40 1.32 -6.89 19.83
C ASP A 40 1.14 -8.24 19.14
N TYR A 41 2.25 -8.94 18.91
CA TYR A 41 2.19 -10.30 18.41
C TYR A 41 1.71 -11.25 19.52
N PRO A 42 0.71 -12.11 19.26
CA PRO A 42 0.16 -12.98 20.31
C PRO A 42 1.21 -13.93 20.89
N THR A 43 1.00 -14.33 22.14
CA THR A 43 1.85 -15.33 22.82
C THR A 43 1.24 -16.74 22.82
N ILE A 44 -0.05 -16.85 22.50
CA ILE A 44 -0.79 -18.12 22.43
C ILE A 44 -0.74 -18.64 21.00
N GLU A 45 -0.30 -19.90 20.82
CA GLU A 45 -0.08 -20.53 19.51
C GLU A 45 -1.31 -20.48 18.59
N ALA A 46 -2.52 -20.70 19.13
CA ALA A 46 -3.75 -20.63 18.34
C ALA A 46 -4.03 -19.23 17.78
N GLU A 47 -3.70 -18.18 18.55
CA GLU A 47 -3.87 -16.79 18.13
C GLU A 47 -2.79 -16.38 17.14
N GLN A 48 -1.55 -16.85 17.33
CA GLN A 48 -0.45 -16.67 16.38
C GLN A 48 -0.83 -17.23 15.00
N ASN A 49 -1.32 -18.48 14.95
CA ASN A 49 -1.73 -19.11 13.70
C ASN A 49 -2.84 -18.32 12.98
N LEU A 50 -3.78 -17.75 13.73
CA LEU A 50 -4.82 -16.89 13.17
C LEU A 50 -4.24 -15.59 12.63
N VAL A 51 -3.41 -14.89 13.42
CA VAL A 51 -2.76 -13.63 13.02
C VAL A 51 -1.87 -13.82 11.79
N ASP A 52 -1.06 -14.87 11.75
CA ASP A 52 -0.19 -15.20 10.61
C ASP A 52 -1.01 -15.47 9.34
N SER A 53 -2.13 -16.18 9.47
CA SER A 53 -3.06 -16.42 8.37
C SER A 53 -3.70 -15.12 7.86
N LEU A 54 -4.11 -14.23 8.77
CA LEU A 54 -4.67 -12.92 8.43
C LEU A 54 -3.62 -12.01 7.78
N LEU A 55 -2.38 -12.03 8.26
CA LEU A 55 -1.29 -11.27 7.66
C LEU A 55 -0.85 -11.82 6.31
N THR A 56 -1.00 -13.12 6.07
CA THR A 56 -0.84 -13.69 4.73
C THR A 56 -1.90 -13.12 3.77
N VAL A 57 -3.18 -13.06 4.19
CA VAL A 57 -4.27 -12.47 3.39
C VAL A 57 -4.05 -10.96 3.17
N TYR A 58 -3.58 -10.23 4.18
CA TYR A 58 -3.14 -8.84 4.03
C TYR A 58 -1.99 -8.73 3.02
N GLY A 59 -0.97 -9.56 3.12
CA GLY A 59 0.20 -9.49 2.24
C GLY A 59 -0.13 -9.78 0.77
N ILE A 60 -1.06 -10.70 0.50
CA ILE A 60 -1.56 -10.94 -0.86
C ILE A 60 -2.25 -9.68 -1.42
N ARG A 61 -3.01 -8.95 -0.60
CA ARG A 61 -3.67 -7.70 -1.02
C ARG A 61 -2.67 -6.60 -1.31
N ASP A 62 -1.62 -6.49 -0.49
CA ASP A 62 -0.52 -5.54 -0.71
C ASP A 62 0.26 -5.83 -2.01
N ILE A 63 0.55 -7.10 -2.28
CA ILE A 63 1.16 -7.52 -3.55
C ILE A 63 0.24 -7.18 -4.73
N PHE A 64 -1.06 -7.46 -4.61
CA PHE A 64 -2.03 -7.10 -5.64
C PHE A 64 -2.02 -5.59 -5.94
N MET A 65 -2.00 -4.74 -4.92
CA MET A 65 -1.92 -3.29 -5.09
C MET A 65 -0.67 -2.87 -5.87
N GLY A 66 0.49 -3.44 -5.54
CA GLY A 66 1.74 -3.15 -6.27
C GLY A 66 1.71 -3.64 -7.73
N ILE A 67 1.13 -4.82 -7.98
CA ILE A 67 0.93 -5.33 -9.35
C ILE A 67 -0.03 -4.42 -10.13
N ALA A 68 -1.11 -3.94 -9.53
CA ALA A 68 -2.05 -3.03 -10.17
C ALA A 68 -1.39 -1.69 -10.58
N ILE A 69 -0.52 -1.16 -9.72
CA ILE A 69 0.32 0.02 -10.03
C ILE A 69 1.21 -0.28 -11.25
N TYR A 70 1.93 -1.41 -11.23
CA TYR A 70 2.80 -1.78 -12.34
C TYR A 70 2.04 -2.00 -13.65
N ALA A 71 0.89 -2.69 -13.60
CA ALA A 71 0.08 -2.95 -14.77
C ALA A 71 -0.45 -1.66 -15.41
N THR A 72 -0.98 -0.73 -14.61
CA THR A 72 -1.49 0.54 -15.13
C THR A 72 -0.38 1.45 -15.65
N ALA A 73 0.78 1.45 -15.01
CA ALA A 73 1.98 2.15 -15.49
C ALA A 73 2.50 1.56 -16.81
N TRP A 74 2.59 0.23 -16.91
CA TRP A 74 3.05 -0.48 -18.11
C TRP A 74 2.13 -0.25 -19.31
N CYS A 75 0.82 -0.28 -19.09
CA CYS A 75 -0.18 0.02 -20.13
C CYS A 75 -0.23 1.51 -20.51
N GLY A 76 0.54 2.38 -19.85
CA GLY A 76 0.60 3.81 -20.15
C GLY A 76 -0.66 4.61 -19.75
N SER A 77 -1.59 4.00 -19.01
CA SER A 77 -2.84 4.66 -18.60
C SER A 77 -2.62 5.50 -17.35
N ARG A 78 -2.21 6.76 -17.55
CA ARG A 78 -1.95 7.72 -16.44
C ARG A 78 -3.18 7.93 -15.56
N ARG A 79 -4.35 8.04 -16.17
CA ARG A 79 -5.62 8.23 -15.44
C ARG A 79 -5.93 7.03 -14.56
N ALA A 80 -5.81 5.81 -15.08
CA ALA A 80 -6.05 4.60 -14.30
C ALA A 80 -5.01 4.44 -13.18
N LEU A 81 -3.73 4.70 -13.46
CA LEU A 81 -2.67 4.69 -12.46
C LEU A 81 -2.96 5.66 -11.31
N GLY A 82 -3.40 6.88 -11.62
CA GLY A 82 -3.78 7.86 -10.59
C GLY A 82 -4.94 7.37 -9.71
N TRP A 83 -5.95 6.73 -10.28
CA TRP A 83 -7.04 6.11 -9.50
C TRP A 83 -6.58 4.95 -8.63
N ILE A 84 -5.68 4.10 -9.12
CA ILE A 84 -5.09 3.02 -8.32
C ILE A 84 -4.30 3.61 -7.15
N ILE A 85 -3.50 4.66 -7.36
CA ILE A 85 -2.74 5.31 -6.28
C ILE A 85 -3.70 5.92 -5.23
N LEU A 86 -4.80 6.56 -5.66
CA LEU A 86 -5.82 7.04 -4.71
C LEU A 86 -6.47 5.89 -3.93
N ALA A 87 -6.76 4.76 -4.58
CA ALA A 87 -7.32 3.59 -3.92
C ALA A 87 -6.35 3.00 -2.87
N VAL A 88 -5.05 2.95 -3.17
CA VAL A 88 -4.01 2.58 -2.19
C VAL A 88 -4.01 3.56 -1.01
N GLY A 89 -4.12 4.86 -1.27
CA GLY A 89 -4.26 5.86 -0.22
C GLY A 89 -5.49 5.63 0.67
N ALA A 90 -6.62 5.22 0.08
CA ALA A 90 -7.83 4.89 0.82
C ALA A 90 -7.66 3.64 1.71
N VAL A 91 -6.88 2.64 1.27
CA VAL A 91 -6.51 1.50 2.11
C VAL A 91 -5.72 1.98 3.33
N ALA A 92 -4.72 2.83 3.15
CA ALA A 92 -3.96 3.40 4.27
C ALA A 92 -4.84 4.21 5.24
N VAL A 93 -5.85 4.92 4.76
CA VAL A 93 -6.85 5.56 5.63
C VAL A 93 -7.62 4.51 6.44
N GLY A 94 -8.09 3.44 5.78
CA GLY A 94 -8.81 2.34 6.42
C GLY A 94 -8.00 1.64 7.50
N ASP A 95 -6.74 1.31 7.20
CA ASP A 95 -5.81 0.69 8.16
C ASP A 95 -5.60 1.61 9.37
N GLY A 96 -5.37 2.90 9.15
CA GLY A 96 -5.23 3.85 10.25
C GLY A 96 -6.51 4.01 11.09
N VAL A 97 -7.71 3.85 10.50
CA VAL A 97 -8.97 3.80 11.28
C VAL A 97 -9.02 2.57 12.19
N VAL A 98 -8.52 1.42 11.72
CA VAL A 98 -8.42 0.20 12.54
C VAL A 98 -7.44 0.43 13.69
N CYS A 99 -6.27 1.00 13.43
CA CYS A 99 -5.28 1.35 14.45
C CYS A 99 -5.85 2.34 15.48
N TRP A 100 -6.45 3.44 15.02
CA TRP A 100 -7.09 4.44 15.89
C TRP A 100 -8.16 3.82 16.81
N ARG A 101 -8.96 2.87 16.31
CA ARG A 101 -9.96 2.15 17.13
C ARG A 101 -9.33 1.24 18.18
N ASN A 102 -8.09 0.82 17.98
CA ASN A 102 -7.28 0.07 18.95
C ASN A 102 -6.42 1.00 19.84
N GLY A 103 -6.50 2.31 19.64
CA GLY A 103 -5.99 3.33 20.56
C GLY A 103 -4.66 3.96 20.19
N HIS A 104 -3.98 3.51 19.13
CA HIS A 104 -2.69 4.04 18.65
C HIS A 104 -2.34 3.50 17.25
N GLY A 105 -1.19 3.90 16.68
CA GLY A 105 -0.66 3.39 15.42
C GLY A 105 -1.23 4.03 14.15
N GLU A 106 -2.26 4.86 14.22
CA GLU A 106 -2.93 5.44 13.05
C GLU A 106 -2.01 6.28 12.17
N TRP A 107 -1.03 6.96 12.78
CA TRP A 107 -0.09 7.84 12.06
C TRP A 107 0.91 7.08 11.20
N ASN A 108 1.19 5.80 11.51
CA ASN A 108 1.99 4.95 10.64
C ASN A 108 1.28 4.66 9.31
N HIS A 109 -0.02 4.90 9.20
CA HIS A 109 -0.79 4.71 7.97
C HIS A 109 -1.29 6.03 7.37
N TRP A 110 -1.89 6.90 8.19
CA TRP A 110 -2.46 8.16 7.72
C TRP A 110 -1.41 9.13 7.17
N GLY A 111 -0.13 8.98 7.54
CA GLY A 111 0.97 9.72 6.92
C GLY A 111 1.09 9.50 5.41
N TYR A 112 0.65 8.35 4.88
CA TYR A 112 0.70 8.04 3.45
C TYR A 112 -0.46 8.65 2.66
N ALA A 113 -1.60 8.92 3.31
CA ALA A 113 -2.82 9.35 2.62
C ALA A 113 -2.68 10.69 1.87
N PRO A 114 -2.06 11.75 2.44
CA PRO A 114 -1.82 12.98 1.70
C PRO A 114 -0.89 12.79 0.50
N LEU A 115 0.15 11.96 0.64
CA LEU A 115 1.09 11.66 -0.45
C LEU A 115 0.37 10.95 -1.60
N ALA A 116 -0.37 9.89 -1.29
CA ALA A 116 -1.17 9.16 -2.28
C ALA A 116 -2.24 10.07 -2.92
N GLY A 117 -2.87 10.94 -2.14
CA GLY A 117 -3.83 11.94 -2.60
C GLY A 117 -3.25 12.90 -3.64
N VAL A 118 -2.11 13.52 -3.33
CA VAL A 118 -1.44 14.45 -4.24
C VAL A 118 -0.95 13.74 -5.51
N VAL A 119 -0.24 12.63 -5.35
CA VAL A 119 0.31 11.88 -6.49
C VAL A 119 -0.83 11.35 -7.38
N GLY A 120 -1.85 10.74 -6.80
CA GLY A 120 -3.01 10.23 -7.52
C GLY A 120 -3.74 11.31 -8.30
N ALA A 121 -4.01 12.46 -7.67
CA ALA A 121 -4.65 13.60 -8.32
C ALA A 121 -3.82 14.16 -9.49
N LEU A 122 -2.49 14.24 -9.35
CA LEU A 122 -1.60 14.64 -10.43
C LEU A 122 -1.70 13.70 -11.63
N PHE A 123 -1.67 12.38 -11.40
CA PHE A 123 -1.78 11.38 -12.48
C PHE A 123 -3.15 11.40 -13.17
N ILE A 124 -4.23 11.64 -12.42
CA ILE A 124 -5.56 11.84 -12.97
C ILE A 124 -5.61 13.10 -13.84
N GLY A 125 -5.08 14.23 -13.35
CA GLY A 125 -5.06 15.50 -14.10
C GLY A 125 -4.19 15.45 -15.36
N MET A 126 -3.13 14.63 -15.37
CA MET A 126 -2.31 14.36 -16.56
C MET A 126 -2.94 13.36 -17.53
N GLY A 127 -3.96 12.63 -17.09
CA GLY A 127 -4.64 11.59 -17.86
C GLY A 127 -5.88 12.15 -18.56
N GLY A 128 -5.72 12.51 -19.84
CA GLY A 128 -6.84 12.70 -20.77
C GLY A 128 -7.69 11.44 -20.89
#